data_AF-A0AA88DA99-F1
#
_entry.id   AF-A0AA88DA99-F1
#
_cell.length_a   1.000
_cell.length_b   1.000
_cell.length_c   1.000
_cell.angle_alpha   90.00
_cell.angle_beta   90.00
_cell.angle_gamma   90.00
#
_symmetry.space_group_name_H-M   'P 1'
#
loop_
_entity.id
_entity.type
_entity.pdbx_description
1 polymer ?
#
loop_
_entity_poly.entity_id
_entity_poly.type
_entity_poly.pdbx_seq_one_letter_code
_entity_poly.pdbx_strand_id
1 'polypeptide(L)'
;MVERNINKSPVCSLIEVDGIVHEFVKGDSSHLQTTRIYPMLDDMINRLKEAGYIPERSEALLDTDDDAEKETALSLHSEKLAIAFGLVSTNPRTPI
;
A
#
# COMPACT_ATOMS: atom_id res chain seq x y z
N MET A 1 -6.39 0.52 36.03
CA MET A 1 -5.30 0.91 35.10
C MET A 1 -5.99 1.60 33.94
N VAL A 2 -5.80 2.91 33.75
CA VAL A 2 -6.52 3.64 32.69
C VAL A 2 -5.80 3.33 31.38
N GLU A 3 -6.37 2.42 30.60
CA GLU A 3 -6.03 2.22 29.20
C GLU A 3 -6.33 3.52 28.46
N ARG A 4 -5.28 4.35 28.33
CA ARG A 4 -5.30 5.53 27.48
C ARG A 4 -5.42 5.01 26.06
N ASN A 5 -6.64 4.86 25.58
CA ASN A 5 -6.97 4.66 24.18
C ASN A 5 -6.44 5.87 23.41
N ILE A 6 -5.17 5.81 23.01
CA ILE A 6 -4.60 6.73 22.05
C ILE A 6 -5.33 6.40 20.75
N ASN A 7 -6.40 7.14 20.44
CA ASN A 7 -6.98 7.22 19.11
C ASN A 7 -5.91 7.82 18.17
N LYS A 8 -4.89 7.05 17.81
CA LYS A 8 -4.10 7.34 16.63
C LYS A 8 -5.03 7.00 15.47
N SER A 9 -5.47 8.02 14.73
CA SER A 9 -6.12 7.82 13.45
C SER A 9 -5.25 6.88 12.61
N PRO A 10 -5.83 5.88 11.92
CA PRO A 10 -5.06 5.06 11.00
C PRO A 10 -4.34 5.98 10.02
N VAL A 11 -3.08 5.70 9.75
CA VAL A 11 -2.34 6.41 8.70
C VAL A 11 -2.95 5.95 7.38
N CYS A 12 -3.60 6.89 6.68
CA CYS A 12 -4.20 6.68 5.39
C CYS A 12 -3.45 7.45 4.31
N SER A 13 -3.64 7.03 3.08
CA SER A 13 -3.13 7.70 1.88
C SER A 13 -4.29 8.04 0.97
N LEU A 14 -4.21 9.20 0.35
CA LEU A 14 -5.27 9.75 -0.50
C LEU A 14 -4.74 9.89 -1.93
N ILE A 15 -5.59 9.61 -2.90
CA ILE A 15 -5.31 9.85 -4.32
C ILE A 15 -6.58 10.34 -5.01
N GLU A 16 -6.44 11.32 -5.90
CA GLU A 16 -7.54 11.83 -6.71
C GLU A 16 -7.44 11.26 -8.13
N VAL A 17 -8.49 10.55 -8.57
CA VAL A 17 -8.62 10.05 -9.94
C VAL A 17 -9.99 10.45 -10.47
N ASP A 18 -10.03 11.03 -11.66
CA ASP A 18 -11.26 11.50 -12.32
C ASP A 18 -12.12 12.43 -11.43
N GLY A 19 -11.47 13.24 -10.59
CA GLY A 19 -12.15 14.17 -9.66
C GLY A 19 -12.73 13.51 -8.42
N ILE A 20 -12.45 12.23 -8.18
CA ILE A 20 -12.89 11.48 -7.00
C ILE A 20 -11.68 11.21 -6.11
N VAL A 21 -11.80 11.52 -4.83
CA VAL A 21 -10.77 11.22 -3.83
C VAL A 21 -11.00 9.81 -3.29
N HIS A 22 -9.97 8.97 -3.40
CA HIS A 22 -9.92 7.62 -2.87
C HIS A 22 -8.99 7.57 -1.66
N GLU A 23 -9.47 6.97 -0.58
CA GLU A 23 -8.71 6.77 0.65
C GLU A 23 -8.29 5.30 0.75
N PHE A 24 -7.02 5.08 1.12
CA PHE A 24 -6.45 3.76 1.35
C PHE A 24 -5.87 3.69 2.76
N VAL A 25 -6.12 2.60 3.45
CA VAL A 25 -5.54 2.28 4.76
C VAL A 25 -4.73 1.00 4.63
N LYS A 26 -3.66 0.86 5.43
CA LYS A 26 -2.88 -0.38 5.49
C LYS A 26 -3.81 -1.57 5.77
N GLY A 27 -3.74 -2.60 4.92
CA GLY A 27 -4.60 -3.78 5.10
C GLY A 27 -6.00 -3.66 4.50
N ASP A 28 -6.36 -2.53 3.90
CA ASP A 28 -7.72 -2.32 3.41
C ASP A 28 -8.02 -3.13 2.14
N SER A 29 -9.11 -3.89 2.20
CA SER A 29 -9.66 -4.66 1.08
C SER A 29 -11.07 -4.23 0.69
N SER A 30 -11.61 -3.19 1.33
CA SER A 30 -12.97 -2.69 1.12
C SER A 30 -13.17 -2.03 -0.25
N HIS A 31 -12.08 -1.64 -0.92
CA HIS A 31 -12.15 -0.99 -2.21
C HIS A 31 -12.71 -1.93 -3.30
N LEU A 32 -13.66 -1.46 -4.11
CA LEU A 32 -14.30 -2.29 -5.15
C LEU A 32 -13.31 -2.84 -6.19
N GLN A 33 -12.18 -2.16 -6.37
CA GLN A 33 -11.12 -2.55 -7.31
C GLN A 33 -9.95 -3.28 -6.63
N THR A 34 -10.08 -3.74 -5.38
CA THR A 34 -9.07 -4.54 -4.67
C THR A 34 -8.49 -5.67 -5.54
N THR A 35 -9.34 -6.35 -6.31
CA THR A 35 -8.92 -7.46 -7.20
C THR A 35 -8.02 -7.03 -8.37
N ARG A 36 -7.93 -5.74 -8.66
CA ARG A 36 -7.00 -5.15 -9.66
C ARG A 36 -5.82 -4.45 -9.00
N ILE A 37 -6.05 -3.81 -7.85
CA ILE A 37 -5.03 -3.06 -7.12
C ILE A 37 -3.93 -3.98 -6.61
N TYR A 38 -4.30 -5.11 -5.99
CA TYR A 38 -3.32 -6.03 -5.41
C TYR A 38 -2.39 -6.69 -6.45
N PRO A 39 -2.90 -7.18 -7.60
CA PRO A 39 -2.02 -7.64 -8.68
C PRO A 39 -1.11 -6.55 -9.24
N MET A 40 -1.61 -5.31 -9.38
CA MET A 40 -0.77 -4.19 -9.82
C MET A 40 0.32 -3.84 -8.80
N LEU A 41 -0.02 -3.90 -7.51
CA LEU A 41 0.92 -3.69 -6.42
C LEU A 41 2.03 -4.75 -6.45
N ASP A 42 1.69 -6.02 -6.68
CA ASP A 42 2.67 -7.10 -6.82
C ASP A 42 3.59 -6.88 -8.04
N ASP A 43 3.01 -6.59 -9.22
CA ASP A 43 3.78 -6.25 -10.43
C ASP A 43 4.73 -5.08 -10.19
N MET A 44 4.24 -4.01 -9.57
CA MET A 44 5.03 -2.82 -9.24
C MET A 44 6.20 -3.17 -8.33
N ILE A 45 5.98 -3.96 -7.28
CA ILE A 45 7.04 -4.37 -6.34
C ILE A 45 8.05 -5.27 -7.03
N ASN A 46 7.60 -6.22 -7.84
CA ASN A 46 8.49 -7.12 -8.59
C ASN A 46 9.38 -6.31 -9.55
N ARG A 47 8.81 -5.37 -10.29
CA ARG A 47 9.58 -4.49 -11.19
C ARG A 47 10.56 -3.58 -10.44
N LEU A 48 10.17 -3.09 -9.27
CA LEU A 48 11.08 -2.32 -8.40
C LEU A 48 12.25 -3.21 -7.94
N LYS A 49 11.97 -4.44 -7.50
CA LYS A 49 13.02 -5.40 -7.10
C LYS A 49 13.97 -5.73 -8.25
N GLU A 50 13.45 -5.94 -9.46
CA GLU A 50 14.25 -6.15 -10.67
C GLU A 50 15.14 -4.94 -11.00
N ALA A 51 14.67 -3.73 -10.70
CA ALA A 51 15.44 -2.49 -10.82
C ALA A 51 16.45 -2.27 -9.67
N GLY A 52 16.53 -3.19 -8.71
CA GLY A 52 17.45 -3.12 -7.57
C GLY A 52 16.91 -2.37 -6.36
N TYR A 53 15.60 -2.10 -6.29
CA TYR A 53 14.97 -1.56 -5.09
C TYR A 53 15.06 -2.56 -3.93
N ILE A 54 15.62 -2.09 -2.81
CA ILE A 54 15.65 -2.84 -1.56
C ILE A 54 14.59 -2.21 -0.64
N PRO A 55 13.52 -2.94 -0.27
CA PRO A 55 12.50 -2.40 0.61
C PRO A 55 13.11 -2.01 1.97
N GLU A 56 12.82 -0.80 2.44
CA GLU A 56 13.20 -0.39 3.79
C GLU A 56 12.44 -1.24 4.82
N ARG A 57 13.18 -2.08 5.55
CA ARG A 57 12.66 -2.94 6.63
C ARG A 57 12.45 -2.21 7.97
N SER A 58 12.65 -0.90 8.00
CA SER A 58 12.69 -0.10 9.23
C SER A 58 11.38 -0.12 10.04
N GLU A 59 10.24 -0.39 9.40
CA GLU A 59 8.93 -0.49 10.07
C GLU A 59 8.44 -1.93 10.29
N ALA A 60 9.24 -2.94 9.92
CA ALA A 60 8.91 -4.35 10.13
C ALA A 60 9.15 -4.76 11.59
N LEU A 61 8.39 -4.15 12.52
CA LEU A 61 8.26 -4.60 13.91
C LEU A 61 7.37 -5.86 14.04
N LEU A 62 7.19 -6.62 12.97
CA LEU A 62 6.72 -8.00 13.06
C LEU A 62 7.97 -8.84 13.28
N ASP A 63 8.17 -9.24 14.53
CA ASP A 63 9.22 -10.15 14.98
C ASP A 63 8.93 -11.59 14.48
N THR A 64 8.71 -11.70 13.18
CA THR A 64 8.47 -12.96 12.48
C THR A 64 9.72 -13.29 11.67
N ASP A 65 10.26 -14.50 11.87
CA ASP A 65 11.45 -15.00 11.14
C ASP A 65 11.16 -15.30 9.65
N ASP A 66 9.91 -15.12 9.21
CA ASP A 66 9.51 -15.33 7.83
C ASP A 66 9.67 -14.05 6.99
N ASP A 67 10.70 -14.04 6.13
CA ASP A 67 10.96 -12.95 5.19
C ASP A 67 9.78 -12.70 4.24
N ALA A 68 8.97 -13.71 3.88
CA ALA A 68 7.83 -13.53 2.98
C ALA A 68 6.66 -12.79 3.65
N GLU A 69 6.43 -13.03 4.95
CA GLU A 69 5.41 -12.31 5.72
C GLU A 69 5.82 -10.85 5.98
N LYS A 70 7.11 -10.60 6.23
CA LYS A 70 7.65 -9.23 6.33
C LYS A 70 7.48 -8.46 5.02
N GLU A 71 7.77 -9.09 3.88
CA GLU A 71 7.59 -8.47 2.56
C GLU A 71 6.11 -8.17 2.25
N THR A 72 5.19 -9.06 2.68
CA THR A 72 3.74 -8.86 2.53
C THR A 72 3.23 -7.73 3.43
N ALA A 73 3.78 -7.58 4.64
CA ALA A 73 3.42 -6.49 5.54
C ALA A 73 3.92 -5.11 5.05
N LEU A 74 5.04 -5.09 4.32
CA LEU A 74 5.64 -3.90 3.70
C LEU A 74 5.00 -3.54 2.35
N SER A 75 4.42 -4.51 1.64
CA SER A 75 3.71 -4.26 0.39
C SER A 75 2.37 -3.57 0.61
N LEU A 76 1.67 -3.87 1.73
CA LEU A 76 0.36 -3.30 2.07
C LEU A 76 0.39 -1.88 2.67
N HIS A 77 1.44 -1.08 2.45
CA HIS A 77 1.41 0.32 2.86
C HIS A 77 0.33 1.08 2.07
N SER A 78 -0.44 1.92 2.76
CA SER A 78 -1.54 2.70 2.16
C SER A 78 -1.08 3.51 0.94
N GLU A 79 0.16 4.00 0.98
CA GLU A 79 0.78 4.77 -0.10
C GLU A 79 0.97 3.93 -1.37
N LYS A 80 1.46 2.69 -1.20
CA LYS A 80 1.68 1.76 -2.32
C LYS A 80 0.36 1.31 -2.93
N LEU A 81 -0.68 1.13 -2.10
CA LEU A 81 -2.03 0.86 -2.56
C LEU A 81 -2.60 2.03 -3.37
N ALA A 82 -2.42 3.26 -2.90
CA ALA A 82 -2.85 4.46 -3.61
C ALA A 82 -2.16 4.60 -4.98
N ILE A 83 -0.84 4.39 -5.04
CA ILE A 83 -0.09 4.40 -6.31
C ILE A 83 -0.57 3.29 -7.25
N ALA A 84 -0.72 2.06 -6.74
CA ALA A 84 -1.20 0.93 -7.54
C ALA A 84 -2.61 1.19 -8.10
N PHE A 85 -3.50 1.78 -7.30
CA PHE A 85 -4.80 2.24 -7.78
C PHE A 85 -4.67 3.32 -8.86
N GLY A 86 -3.81 4.32 -8.67
CA GLY A 86 -3.55 5.35 -9.69
C GLY A 86 -3.11 4.74 -11.02
N LEU A 87 -2.22 3.74 -11.00
CA LEU A 87 -1.75 3.03 -12.19
C LEU A 87 -2.83 2.17 -12.87
N VAL A 88 -3.76 1.59 -12.10
CA VAL A 88 -4.89 0.82 -12.63
C VAL A 88 -5.97 1.73 -13.22
N SER A 89 -6.18 2.90 -12.62
CA SER A 89 -7.32 3.75 -12.89
C SER A 89 -7.02 4.89 -13.88
N THR A 90 -5.75 5.13 -14.21
CA THR A 90 -5.34 6.18 -15.15
C THR A 90 -4.72 5.62 -16.43
N ASN A 91 -4.74 6.42 -17.49
CA ASN A 91 -4.08 6.07 -18.75
C ASN A 91 -2.54 6.12 -18.62
N PRO A 92 -1.80 5.36 -19.45
CA PRO A 92 -0.35 5.47 -19.49
C PRO A 92 0.11 6.92 -19.70
N ARG A 93 1.09 7.36 -18.92
CA ARG A 93 1.66 8.72 -18.93
C ARG A 93 0.74 9.81 -18.36
N THR A 94 -0.35 9.44 -17.70
CA THR A 94 -1.11 10.38 -16.86
C THR A 94 -0.32 10.65 -15.57
N PRO A 95 -0.13 11.93 -15.17
CA PRO A 95 0.41 12.26 -13.85
C PRO A 95 -0.53 11.78 -12.75
N ILE A 96 0.05 11.25 -11.67
CA ILE A 96 -0.64 10.80 -10.45
C ILE A 96 -0.01 11.45 -9.23
#